data_AF-A0A9X1IVS5-F1
#
_entry.id   AF-A0A9X1IVS5-F1
#
_cell.length_a   1.000
_cell.length_b   1.000
_cell.length_c   1.000
_cell.angle_alpha   90.00
_cell.angle_beta   90.00
_cell.angle_gamma   90.00
#
_symmetry.space_group_name_H-M   'P 1'
#
loop_
_entity.id
_entity.type
_entity.pdbx_description
1 polymer ?
#
loop_
_entity_poly.entity_id
_entity_poly.type
_entity_poly.pdbx_seq_one_letter_code
_entity_poly.pdbx_strand_id
1 'polypeptide(L)'
;MKINVEIDKEIKSIEVLIRNHERNEEVQEMMERLKERKRPYFVGRKGEMQHVFRAEEIICLFTEQDSIMVRTKQGIFEMIEMLYELERGLPGNNSGDCPSQ
;
A
#
# COMPACT_ATOMS: atom_id res chain seq x y z
N MET A 1 0.40 6.64 28.22
CA MET A 1 -0.42 5.98 27.18
C MET A 1 -0.98 4.66 27.71
N LYS A 2 -2.29 4.45 27.61
CA LYS A 2 -2.95 3.17 27.97
C LYS A 2 -3.59 2.62 26.70
N ILE A 3 -3.19 1.43 26.27
CA ILE A 3 -3.71 0.79 25.07
C ILE A 3 -4.73 -0.27 25.51
N ASN A 4 -5.97 -0.17 25.02
CA ASN A 4 -6.98 -1.21 25.18
C ASN A 4 -7.21 -1.84 23.81
N VAL A 5 -7.12 -3.16 23.75
CA VAL A 5 -7.37 -3.94 22.53
C VAL A 5 -8.48 -4.92 22.85
N GLU A 6 -9.54 -4.88 22.04
CA GLU A 6 -10.68 -5.79 22.14
C GLU A 6 -10.74 -6.64 20.88
N ILE A 7 -10.90 -7.96 21.07
CA ILE A 7 -11.00 -8.93 19.98
C ILE A 7 -12.24 -9.76 20.25
N ASP A 8 -13.27 -9.57 19.45
CA ASP A 8 -14.55 -10.26 19.54
C ASP A 8 -15.01 -10.70 18.15
N LYS A 9 -15.77 -11.79 18.07
CA LYS A 9 -16.31 -12.35 16.83
C LYS A 9 -17.45 -11.51 16.24
N GLU A 10 -18.11 -10.71 17.07
CA GLU A 10 -19.19 -9.81 16.65
C GLU A 10 -18.66 -8.51 16.02
N ILE A 11 -17.36 -8.19 16.20
CA ILE A 11 -16.72 -7.01 15.61
C ILE A 11 -16.45 -7.27 14.13
N LYS A 12 -17.23 -6.63 13.25
CA LYS A 12 -17.22 -6.86 11.79
C LYS A 12 -16.14 -6.08 11.03
N SER A 13 -15.54 -5.08 11.66
CA SER A 13 -14.52 -4.22 11.07
C SER A 13 -13.59 -3.64 12.14
N ILE A 14 -12.37 -3.27 11.73
CA ILE A 14 -11.43 -2.59 12.61
C ILE A 14 -11.97 -1.21 12.95
N GLU A 15 -12.19 -0.96 14.23
CA GLU A 15 -12.61 0.33 14.77
C GLU A 15 -11.55 0.88 15.71
N VAL A 16 -11.35 2.20 15.70
CA VAL A 16 -10.36 2.88 16.56
C VAL A 16 -11.07 3.96 17.36
N LEU A 17 -11.08 3.82 18.69
CA LEU A 17 -11.64 4.81 19.61
C LEU A 17 -10.52 5.57 20.33
N ILE A 18 -10.36 6.86 20.00
CA ILE A 18 -9.39 7.75 20.66
C ILE A 18 -10.12 8.56 21.73
N ARG A 19 -9.70 8.42 22.99
CA ARG A 19 -10.21 9.21 24.13
C ARG A 19 -9.08 10.06 24.70
N ASN A 20 -9.26 11.37 24.68
CA ASN A 20 -8.35 12.32 25.31
C ASN A 20 -9.15 13.41 26.05
N HIS A 21 -8.54 14.04 27.05
CA HIS A 21 -9.18 15.10 27.84
C HIS A 21 -9.49 16.34 26.99
N GLU A 22 -8.61 16.66 26.05
CA GLU A 22 -8.74 17.79 25.14
C GLU A 22 -8.14 17.47 23.76
N ARG A 23 -8.42 18.32 22.78
CA ARG A 23 -7.77 18.23 21.47
C ARG A 23 -6.34 18.74 21.61
N ASN A 24 -5.36 17.89 21.32
CA ASN A 24 -3.95 18.24 21.33
C ASN A 24 -3.25 17.73 20.05
N GLU A 25 -1.98 18.11 19.89
CA GLU A 25 -1.14 17.73 18.76
C GLU A 25 -0.96 16.21 18.65
N GLU A 26 -0.82 15.53 19.79
CA GLU A 26 -0.68 14.05 19.86
C GLU A 26 -1.88 13.32 19.23
N VAL A 27 -3.11 13.81 19.46
CA VAL A 27 -4.32 13.26 18.82
C VAL A 27 -4.33 13.54 17.32
N GLN A 28 -3.83 14.69 16.86
CA GLN A 28 -3.75 14.98 15.41
C GLN A 28 -2.75 14.06 14.71
N GLU A 29 -1.54 13.93 15.25
CA GLU A 29 -0.49 13.08 14.68
C GLU A 29 -0.96 11.62 14.59
N MET A 30 -1.62 11.11 15.64
CA MET A 30 -2.17 9.76 15.63
C MET A 30 -3.25 9.58 14.56
N MET A 31 -4.14 10.57 14.38
CA MET A 31 -5.14 10.55 13.32
C MET A 31 -4.52 10.57 11.92
N GLU A 32 -3.45 11.34 11.69
CA GLU A 32 -2.74 11.39 10.41
C GLU A 32 -2.07 10.05 10.09
N ARG A 33 -1.36 9.46 11.04
CA ARG A 33 -0.73 8.13 10.88
C ARG A 33 -1.74 7.00 10.65
N LEU A 34 -2.93 7.12 11.23
CA LEU A 34 -4.04 6.18 10.98
C LEU A 34 -4.66 6.37 9.58
N LYS A 35 -4.67 7.61 9.06
CA LYS A 35 -5.11 7.93 7.69
C LYS A 35 -4.10 7.56 6.62
N GLU A 36 -2.80 7.58 6.93
CA GLU A 36 -1.70 7.23 6.01
C GLU A 36 -1.70 5.76 5.54
N ARG A 37 -2.66 4.93 5.98
CA ARG A 37 -2.74 3.56 5.48
C ARG A 37 -3.27 3.49 4.05
N LYS A 38 -2.31 3.07 3.21
CA LYS A 38 -2.33 2.66 1.81
C LYS A 38 -2.22 3.84 0.84
N ARG A 39 -1.05 3.98 0.18
CA ARG A 39 -1.04 4.42 -1.22
C ARG A 39 -1.96 3.43 -1.94
N PRO A 40 -3.19 3.83 -2.30
CA PRO A 40 -4.18 2.84 -2.72
C PRO A 40 -3.96 2.46 -4.17
N TYR A 41 -3.15 3.21 -4.91
CA TYR A 41 -3.03 3.11 -6.35
C TYR A 41 -1.60 3.36 -6.80
N PHE A 42 -1.20 2.60 -7.80
CA PHE A 42 0.04 2.68 -8.53
C PHE A 42 -0.30 2.95 -10.01
N VAL A 43 0.61 3.62 -10.72
CA VAL A 43 0.42 3.97 -12.13
C VAL A 43 1.52 3.34 -12.99
N GLY A 44 1.09 2.64 -14.03
CA GLY A 44 1.96 2.09 -15.07
C GLY A 44 1.47 2.46 -16.46
N ARG A 45 2.32 2.36 -17.47
CA ARG A 45 2.00 2.61 -18.88
C ARG A 45 2.08 1.32 -19.70
N LYS A 46 1.28 1.26 -20.77
CA LYS A 46 1.42 0.29 -21.85
C LYS A 46 1.17 1.01 -23.16
N GLY A 47 2.24 1.28 -23.91
CA GLY A 47 2.20 2.22 -25.04
C GLY A 47 1.85 3.63 -24.55
N GLU A 48 0.87 4.25 -25.20
CA GLU A 48 0.36 5.59 -24.87
C GLU A 48 -0.61 5.62 -23.67
N MET A 49 -1.04 4.45 -23.16
CA MET A 49 -2.13 4.37 -22.18
C MET A 49 -1.62 4.16 -20.75
N GLN A 50 -2.04 5.04 -19.84
CA GLN A 50 -1.80 4.91 -18.40
C GLN A 50 -2.84 4.00 -17.75
N HIS A 51 -2.39 3.17 -16.83
CA HIS A 51 -3.18 2.20 -16.09
C HIS A 51 -2.96 2.40 -14.61
N VAL A 52 -4.06 2.42 -13.86
CA VAL A 52 -4.07 2.60 -12.41
C VAL A 52 -4.46 1.27 -11.78
N PHE A 53 -3.67 0.77 -10.84
CA PHE A 53 -3.89 -0.52 -10.17
C PHE A 53 -3.65 -0.40 -8.67
N ARG A 54 -4.40 -1.15 -7.88
CA ARG A 54 -4.19 -1.21 -6.43
C ARG A 54 -3.04 -2.15 -6.08
N ALA A 55 -2.51 -2.01 -4.86
CA ALA A 55 -1.46 -2.88 -4.33
C ALA A 55 -1.82 -4.36 -4.44
N GLU A 56 -3.08 -4.71 -4.21
CA GLU A 56 -3.56 -6.10 -4.23
C GLU A 56 -3.63 -6.70 -5.65
N GLU A 57 -3.50 -5.87 -6.69
CA GLU A 57 -3.54 -6.29 -8.09
C GLU A 57 -2.13 -6.57 -8.65
N ILE A 58 -1.09 -6.20 -7.90
CA ILE A 58 0.32 -6.43 -8.24
C ILE A 58 0.72 -7.86 -7.88
N ILE A 59 1.16 -8.62 -8.89
CA ILE A 59 1.68 -9.98 -8.73
C ILE A 59 3.18 -9.95 -8.44
N CYS A 60 3.95 -9.22 -9.25
CA CYS A 60 5.35 -8.91 -8.95
C CYS A 60 5.85 -7.68 -9.70
N LEU A 61 6.91 -7.09 -9.17
CA LEU A 61 7.69 -6.01 -9.78
C LEU A 61 9.04 -6.59 -10.20
N PHE A 62 9.51 -6.23 -11.39
CA PHE A 62 10.81 -6.68 -11.92
C PHE A 62 11.40 -5.60 -12.82
N THR A 63 12.70 -5.65 -13.09
CA THR A 63 13.37 -4.69 -13.97
C THR A 63 13.63 -5.30 -15.33
N GLU A 64 13.33 -4.57 -16.40
CA GLU A 64 13.64 -4.94 -17.78
C GLU A 64 14.13 -3.68 -18.51
N GLN A 65 15.32 -3.75 -19.13
CA GLN A 65 15.90 -2.63 -19.91
C GLN A 65 15.89 -1.28 -19.18
N ASP A 66 16.37 -1.26 -17.93
CA ASP A 66 16.42 -0.08 -17.04
C ASP A 66 15.06 0.52 -16.62
N SER A 67 13.96 -0.10 -17.03
CA SER A 67 12.61 0.26 -16.59
C SER A 67 12.07 -0.73 -15.57
N ILE A 68 11.25 -0.24 -14.65
CA ILE A 68 10.54 -1.07 -13.69
C ILE A 68 9.24 -1.52 -14.33
N MET A 69 9.01 -2.81 -14.29
CA MET A 69 7.83 -3.46 -14.84
C MET A 69 6.98 -4.03 -13.70
N VAL A 70 5.67 -3.94 -13.86
CA VAL A 70 4.70 -4.55 -12.95
C VAL A 70 3.90 -5.61 -13.70
N ARG A 71 3.84 -6.81 -13.13
CA ARG A 71 2.95 -7.88 -13.58
C ARG A 71 1.68 -7.83 -12.75
N THR A 72 0.54 -7.77 -13.44
CA THR A 72 -0.79 -7.92 -12.85
C THR A 72 -1.55 -9.03 -13.60
N LYS A 73 -2.77 -9.37 -13.16
CA LYS A 73 -3.64 -10.29 -13.92
C LYS A 73 -4.03 -9.74 -15.30
N GLN A 74 -3.98 -8.43 -15.50
CA GLN A 74 -4.35 -7.77 -16.75
C GLN A 74 -3.18 -7.70 -17.75
N GLY A 75 -1.96 -8.03 -17.30
CA GLY A 75 -0.76 -8.01 -18.13
C GLY A 75 0.39 -7.29 -17.43
N ILE A 76 1.39 -6.94 -18.25
CA ILE A 76 2.63 -6.29 -17.81
C ILE A 76 2.57 -4.81 -18.22
N PHE A 77 2.92 -3.93 -17.29
CA PHE A 77 2.95 -2.48 -17.47
C PHE A 77 4.30 -1.93 -17.01
N GLU A 78 4.75 -0.85 -17.64
CA GLU A 78 5.96 -0.13 -17.23
C GLU A 78 5.60 0.93 -16.18
N MET A 79 6.24 0.90 -15.02
CA MET A 79 6.01 1.85 -13.95
C MET A 79 6.59 3.22 -14.31
N ILE A 80 5.83 4.27 -13.99
CA ILE A 80 6.30 5.66 -14.13
C ILE A 80 7.11 6.07 -12.88
N GLU A 81 6.87 5.43 -11.73
CA GLU A 81 7.56 5.71 -10.47
C GLU A 81 8.87 4.90 -10.32
N MET A 82 9.86 5.48 -9.62
CA MET A 82 11.11 4.79 -9.25
C MET A 82 10.87 3.72 -8.17
N LEU A 83 11.74 2.70 -8.14
CA LEU A 83 11.59 1.51 -7.29
C LEU A 83 11.49 1.88 -5.80
N TYR A 84 12.29 2.85 -5.37
CA TYR A 84 12.32 3.34 -3.98
C TYR A 84 10.99 3.94 -3.51
N GLU A 85 10.21 4.54 -4.40
CA GLU A 85 8.90 5.10 -4.08
C GLU A 85 7.84 3.99 -3.96
N LEU A 86 8.01 2.92 -4.74
CA LEU A 86 7.13 1.75 -4.71
C LEU A 86 7.30 0.94 -3.42
N GLU A 87 8.54 0.74 -2.98
CA GLU A 87 8.84 0.04 -1.71
C GLU A 87 8.19 0.69 -0.49
N ARG A 88 8.03 2.03 -0.50
CA ARG A 88 7.35 2.77 0.58
C ARG A 88 5.84 2.61 0.55
N GLY A 89 5.25 2.34 -0.62
CA GLY A 89 3.81 2.20 -0.83
C GLY A 89 3.30 0.76 -0.69
N LEU A 90 4.19 -0.23 -0.78
CA LEU A 90 3.84 -1.65 -0.70
C LEU A 90 3.77 -2.12 0.76
N PRO A 91 2.80 -2.97 1.12
CA PRO A 91 2.79 -3.62 2.43
C PRO A 91 4.04 -4.51 2.57
N GLY A 92 4.77 -4.35 3.68
CA GLY A 92 6.15 -4.81 3.87
C GLY A 92 6.47 -6.24 3.43
N ASN A 93 7.66 -6.36 2.82
CA ASN A 93 8.40 -7.53 2.33
C ASN A 93 7.88 -8.90 2.77
N ASN A 94 7.25 -9.60 1.82
CA ASN A 94 7.59 -10.99 1.56
C ASN A 94 8.38 -11.01 0.26
N SER A 95 9.69 -11.22 0.35
CA SER A 95 10.56 -11.54 -0.79
C SER A 95 10.15 -12.91 -1.35
N GLY A 96 9.03 -12.93 -2.07
CA GLY A 96 8.63 -14.04 -2.91
C GLY A 96 9.33 -13.85 -4.26
N ASP A 97 10.11 -14.85 -4.65
CA ASP A 97 10.65 -14.94 -6.00
C ASP A 97 9.51 -14.70 -7.00
N CYS A 98 9.65 -13.67 -7.85
CA CYS A 98 8.73 -13.45 -8.97
C CYS A 98 8.84 -14.71 -9.83
N PRO A 99 7.77 -15.52 -9.96
CA PRO A 99 7.88 -16.80 -10.63
C PRO A 99 8.30 -16.55 -12.07
N SER A 100 9.55 -16.92 -12.37
CA SER A 100 10.00 -17.19 -13.72
C SER A 100 9.17 -18.35 -14.24
N GLN A 101 8.69 -18.21 -15.47
CA GLN A 101 8.05 -19.29 -16.22
C GLN A 101 8.81 -20.60 -16.07
#